data_AF-A0A383DDI7-F1
#
_entry.id   AF-A0A383DDI7-F1
#
_cell.length_a   1.000
_cell.length_b   1.000
_cell.length_c   1.000
_cell.angle_alpha   90.00
_cell.angle_beta   90.00
_cell.angle_gamma   90.00
#
_symmetry.space_group_name_H-M   'P 1'
#
loop_
_entity.id
_entity.type
_entity.pdbx_description
1 polymer ?
#
loop_
_entity_poly.entity_id
_entity_poly.type
_entity_poly.pdbx_seq_one_letter_code
_entity_poly.pdbx_strand_id
1 'polypeptide(L)'
;MMSFQKSHKLTKRDFLRYISGILSTAILTYPYQLALAKEHWDVIIIGGGTAGLPAAIFAAKKGLKVLVIEKASVIGGTLFLSTGQIAG
;
A
#
# COMPACT_ATOMS: atom_id res chain seq x y z
N MET A 1 -35.33 4.37 -20.10
CA MET A 1 -35.68 3.02 -20.57
C MET A 1 -34.78 2.03 -19.86
N MET A 2 -35.34 1.32 -18.87
CA MET A 2 -34.66 0.31 -18.04
C MET A 2 -34.17 -0.86 -18.89
N SER A 3 -32.96 -1.36 -18.62
CA SER A 3 -32.53 -2.69 -19.08
C SER A 3 -31.83 -3.45 -17.95
N PHE A 4 -32.66 -4.23 -17.26
CA PHE A 4 -32.47 -5.64 -16.95
C PHE A 4 -31.18 -6.11 -16.24
N GLN A 5 -31.30 -6.26 -14.91
CA GLN A 5 -30.37 -6.99 -14.04
C GLN A 5 -30.18 -8.45 -14.47
N LYS A 6 -28.92 -8.90 -14.52
CA LYS A 6 -28.55 -10.31 -14.79
C LYS A 6 -28.29 -11.04 -13.47
N SER A 7 -29.10 -12.06 -13.21
CA SER A 7 -29.10 -12.93 -12.02
C SER A 7 -27.76 -13.66 -11.79
N HIS A 8 -27.13 -13.44 -10.64
CA HIS A 8 -26.07 -14.32 -10.11
C HIS A 8 -26.70 -15.34 -9.16
N LYS A 9 -26.70 -16.62 -9.53
CA LYS A 9 -27.03 -17.72 -8.61
C LYS A 9 -25.89 -17.84 -7.59
N LEU A 10 -26.10 -17.40 -6.34
CA LEU A 10 -25.15 -17.66 -5.25
C LEU A 10 -25.04 -19.17 -5.03
N THR A 11 -23.83 -19.73 -5.11
CA THR A 11 -23.60 -21.13 -4.76
C THR A 11 -23.34 -21.28 -3.25
N LYS A 12 -23.60 -22.47 -2.71
CA LYS A 12 -23.38 -22.79 -1.28
C LYS A 12 -21.95 -22.48 -0.81
N ARG A 13 -20.97 -22.54 -1.73
CA ARG A 13 -19.56 -22.19 -1.46
C ARG A 13 -19.35 -20.68 -1.33
N ASP A 14 -20.05 -19.88 -2.12
CA ASP A 14 -20.00 -18.41 -2.04
C ASP A 14 -20.64 -17.92 -0.75
N PHE A 15 -21.73 -18.58 -0.32
CA PHE A 15 -22.37 -18.31 0.96
C PHE A 15 -21.46 -18.64 2.15
N LEU A 16 -20.80 -19.81 2.14
CA LEU A 16 -19.87 -20.18 3.21
C LEU A 16 -18.66 -19.23 3.29
N ARG A 17 -18.14 -18.76 2.15
CA ARG A 17 -17.10 -17.71 2.12
C ARG A 17 -17.58 -16.36 2.65
N TYR A 18 -18.84 -16.01 2.36
CA TYR A 18 -19.45 -14.78 2.86
C TYR A 18 -19.59 -14.81 4.39
N ILE A 19 -20.04 -15.94 4.95
CA ILE A 19 -20.19 -16.11 6.40
C ILE A 19 -18.83 -16.19 7.11
N SER A 20 -17.86 -16.91 6.54
CA SER A 20 -16.50 -16.97 7.09
C SER A 20 -15.80 -15.61 7.02
N GLY A 21 -16.09 -14.81 6.00
CA GLY A 21 -15.64 -13.43 5.86
C GLY A 21 -16.21 -12.55 6.97
N ILE A 22 -17.52 -12.55 7.18
CA ILE A 22 -18.18 -11.72 8.21
C ILE A 22 -17.69 -12.07 9.62
N LEU A 23 -17.59 -13.36 9.95
CA LEU A 23 -17.15 -13.81 11.28
C LEU A 23 -15.67 -13.50 11.54
N SER A 24 -14.81 -13.68 10.53
CA SER A 24 -13.39 -13.30 10.63
C SER A 24 -13.22 -11.78 10.71
N THR A 25 -14.09 -11.01 10.05
CA THR A 25 -14.01 -9.54 10.05
C THR A 25 -14.45 -8.89 11.36
N ALA A 26 -15.37 -9.51 12.10
CA ALA A 26 -15.89 -8.95 13.36
C ALA A 26 -14.88 -9.00 14.51
N ILE A 27 -13.96 -9.98 14.53
CA ILE A 27 -13.08 -10.23 15.68
C ILE A 27 -11.62 -9.84 15.39
N LEU A 28 -11.15 -9.84 14.13
CA LEU A 28 -9.74 -9.59 13.80
C LEU A 28 -9.48 -8.44 12.80
N THR A 29 -10.50 -7.73 12.28
CA THR A 29 -10.35 -6.85 11.10
C THR A 29 -10.75 -5.37 11.27
N TYR A 30 -11.01 -4.90 12.49
CA TYR A 30 -11.59 -3.56 12.71
C TYR A 30 -10.65 -2.34 12.83
N PRO A 31 -9.38 -2.38 12.36
CA PRO A 31 -8.77 -1.11 11.89
C PRO A 31 -8.01 -1.20 10.55
N TYR A 32 -7.67 -2.40 10.06
CA TYR A 32 -6.80 -2.53 8.87
C TYR A 32 -7.54 -2.23 7.56
N GLN A 33 -8.77 -2.71 7.40
CA GLN A 33 -9.55 -2.52 6.15
C GLN A 33 -10.02 -1.08 5.93
N LEU A 34 -10.29 -0.31 7.00
CA LEU A 34 -10.69 1.11 6.93
C LEU A 34 -9.49 2.03 6.68
N ALA A 35 -8.32 1.72 7.25
CA ALA A 35 -7.06 2.38 6.93
C ALA A 35 -6.55 2.03 5.51
N LEU A 36 -7.02 0.91 4.94
CA LEU A 36 -6.88 0.54 3.53
C LEU A 36 -7.83 1.33 2.61
N ALA A 37 -8.17 2.57 2.96
CA ALA A 37 -8.46 3.57 1.94
C ALA A 37 -7.35 3.44 0.89
N LYS A 38 -7.71 3.06 -0.34
CA LYS A 38 -6.76 2.78 -1.42
C LYS A 38 -6.03 4.07 -1.79
N GLU A 39 -5.05 4.43 -0.99
CA GLU A 39 -4.04 5.42 -1.32
C GLU A 39 -3.29 4.85 -2.53
N HIS A 40 -3.67 5.31 -3.72
CA HIS A 40 -2.91 5.01 -4.93
C HIS A 40 -1.57 5.75 -4.85
N TRP A 41 -0.50 5.03 -5.14
CA TRP A 41 0.86 5.55 -5.24
C TRP A 41 1.36 5.22 -6.66
N ASP A 42 1.99 6.19 -7.30
CA ASP A 42 2.56 5.99 -8.64
C ASP A 42 3.90 5.26 -8.56
N VAL A 43 4.66 5.48 -7.48
CA VAL A 43 5.96 4.84 -7.24
C VAL A 43 6.07 4.44 -5.77
N ILE A 44 6.52 3.20 -5.53
CA ILE A 44 6.85 2.70 -4.20
C ILE A 44 8.35 2.40 -4.14
N ILE A 45 9.03 2.95 -3.16
CA ILE A 45 10.47 2.80 -2.93
C ILE A 45 10.67 2.13 -1.59
N ILE A 46 11.43 1.03 -1.57
CA ILE A 46 11.75 0.29 -0.36
C ILE A 46 13.20 0.60 0.01
N GLY A 47 13.37 1.23 1.17
CA GLY A 47 14.64 1.70 1.72
C GLY A 47 14.83 3.20 1.53
N GLY A 48 15.05 3.93 2.62
CA GLY A 48 15.32 5.36 2.68
C GLY A 48 16.81 5.69 2.80
N GLY A 49 17.66 5.00 2.04
CA GLY A 49 19.13 5.15 2.10
C GLY A 49 19.72 5.99 0.95
N THR A 50 21.00 5.78 0.67
CA THR A 50 21.78 6.52 -0.34
C THR A 50 21.21 6.47 -1.74
N ALA A 51 20.55 5.38 -2.12
CA ALA A 51 19.89 5.23 -3.42
C ALA A 51 18.39 5.55 -3.37
N GLY A 52 17.71 5.19 -2.27
CA GLY A 52 16.26 5.30 -2.17
C GLY A 52 15.75 6.73 -2.02
N LEU A 53 16.42 7.55 -1.20
CA LEU A 53 16.05 8.97 -1.05
C LEU A 53 16.21 9.78 -2.35
N PRO A 54 17.34 9.73 -3.07
CA PRO A 54 17.43 10.44 -4.35
C PRO A 54 16.42 9.91 -5.37
N ALA A 55 16.20 8.60 -5.47
CA ALA A 55 15.17 8.05 -6.34
C ALA A 55 13.77 8.61 -6.01
N ALA A 56 13.44 8.74 -4.71
CA ALA A 56 12.18 9.32 -4.25
C ALA A 56 12.08 10.80 -4.62
N ILE A 57 13.15 11.56 -4.41
CA ILE A 57 13.22 12.98 -4.75
C ILE A 57 13.04 13.17 -6.26
N PHE A 58 13.70 12.37 -7.09
CA PHE A 58 13.57 12.46 -8.56
C PHE A 58 12.16 12.09 -9.03
N ALA A 59 11.56 11.03 -8.48
CA ALA A 59 10.19 10.64 -8.82
C ALA A 59 9.18 11.72 -8.39
N ALA A 60 9.32 12.28 -7.18
CA ALA A 60 8.46 13.36 -6.70
C ALA A 60 8.62 14.64 -7.54
N LYS A 61 9.85 14.99 -7.95
CA LYS A 61 10.10 16.12 -8.88
C LYS A 61 9.43 15.96 -10.24
N LYS A 62 9.13 14.73 -10.66
CA LYS A 62 8.34 14.44 -11.88
C LYS A 62 6.83 14.50 -11.65
N GLY A 63 6.37 14.90 -10.46
CA GLY A 63 4.95 15.00 -10.12
C GLY A 63 4.29 13.67 -9.75
N LEU A 64 5.07 12.61 -9.52
CA LEU A 64 4.55 11.30 -9.13
C LEU A 64 4.26 11.27 -7.62
N LYS A 65 3.19 10.59 -7.22
CA LYS A 65 2.88 10.32 -5.82
C LYS A 65 3.73 9.14 -5.32
N VAL A 66 4.71 9.43 -4.47
CA VAL A 66 5.74 8.46 -4.05
C VAL A 66 5.54 8.01 -2.61
N LEU A 67 5.56 6.69 -2.38
CA LEU A 67 5.65 6.08 -1.06
C LEU A 67 7.08 5.58 -0.80
N VAL A 68 7.69 5.98 0.30
CA VAL A 68 8.98 5.43 0.75
C VAL A 68 8.74 4.60 2.01
N ILE A 69 9.22 3.36 2.02
CA ILE A 69 9.10 2.44 3.15
C ILE A 69 10.50 2.16 3.69
N GLU A 70 10.74 2.52 4.95
CA GLU A 70 11.98 2.21 5.66
C GLU A 70 11.69 1.29 6.84
N LYS A 71 12.55 0.30 7.07
CA LYS A 71 12.43 -0.62 8.21
C LYS A 71 12.92 0.05 9.49
N ALA A 72 13.98 0.84 9.40
CA ALA A 72 14.54 1.56 10.53
C ALA A 72 13.58 2.64 11.04
N SER A 73 13.69 2.97 12.33
CA SER A 73 12.96 4.08 12.94
C SER A 73 13.42 5.45 12.42
N VAL A 74 14.59 5.50 11.79
CA VAL A 74 15.20 6.70 11.22
C VAL A 74 15.65 6.41 9.79
N ILE A 75 15.37 7.33 8.88
CA ILE A 75 15.83 7.25 7.49
C ILE A 75 17.36 7.44 7.39
N GLY A 76 17.94 6.94 6.30
CA GLY A 76 19.35 7.14 5.96
C GLY A 76 20.15 5.84 5.88
N GLY A 77 19.96 4.88 6.79
CA GLY A 77 20.80 3.68 6.82
C GLY A 77 22.29 4.04 6.77
N THR A 78 23.05 3.48 5.82
CA THR A 78 24.47 3.82 5.62
C THR A 78 24.71 5.29 5.25
N LEU A 79 23.74 5.99 4.66
CA LEU A 79 23.84 7.42 4.33
C LEU A 79 24.13 8.27 5.58
N PHE A 80 23.58 7.87 6.72
CA PHE A 80 23.82 8.53 8.00
C PHE A 80 25.29 8.41 8.44
N LEU A 81 25.93 7.27 8.15
CA LEU A 81 27.34 7.01 8.48
C LEU A 81 28.30 7.63 7.47
N SER A 82 27.88 7.76 6.21
CA SER A 82 28.70 8.31 5.13
C SER A 82 28.58 9.83 4.99
N THR A 83 28.24 10.54 6.07
CA THR A 83 28.10 12.02 6.10
C THR A 83 27.20 12.56 4.98
N GLY A 84 26.14 11.82 4.63
CA GLY A 84 25.18 12.28 3.63
C GLY A 84 25.62 12.14 2.17
N GLN A 85 26.53 11.23 1.84
CA GLN A 85 26.80 10.88 0.43
C GLN A 85 25.55 10.28 -0.25
N ILE A 86 25.02 10.97 -1.25
CA ILE A 86 23.81 10.60 -1.98
C ILE A 86 24.20 10.11 -3.39
N ALA A 87 23.52 9.07 -3.89
CA ALA A 87 23.70 8.63 -5.27
C ALA A 87 23.17 9.71 -6.24
N GLY A 88 24.01 10.09 -7.21
CA GLY A 88 23.71 11.07 -8.25
C GLY A 88 22.84 10.52 -9.38
#